data_AF-A0A2W2GWB9-F1
#
_entry.id   AF-A0A2W2GWB9-F1
#
_cell.length_a   1.000
_cell.length_b   1.000
_cell.length_c   1.000
_cell.angle_alpha   90.00
_cell.angle_beta   90.00
_cell.angle_gamma   90.00
#
_symmetry.space_group_name_H-M   'P 1'
#
loop_
_entity.id
_entity.type
_entity.pdbx_description
1 polymer ?
#
loop_
_entity_poly.entity_id
_entity_poly.type
_entity_poly.pdbx_seq_one_letter_code
_entity_poly.pdbx_strand_id
1 'polypeptide(L)'
;MGAGGGGAAVAYALLNLGVERLTVVDVEPRRAESLARKMDGRFGGSRVHAGLTSDLAALISRADGVVNATPIGMAAHPGVPFSPRLLRSGQWVTDLIYAPAETRLLHEAGKLGCRTINGGGMLVHQAAEAFRHFTGIRADAERMLAHFLSRTARPRALSLSADGRR
;
A
#
# COMPACT_ATOMS: atom_id res chain seq x y z
N MET A 1 -2.14 -7.70 -0.12
CA MET A 1 -1.96 -8.09 1.29
C MET A 1 -2.77 -7.16 2.16
N GLY A 2 -3.66 -7.68 2.99
CA GLY A 2 -4.57 -6.90 3.84
C GLY A 2 -5.93 -6.67 3.17
N ALA A 3 -7.00 -7.01 3.89
CA ALA A 3 -8.40 -6.90 3.49
C ALA A 3 -9.19 -5.93 4.40
N GLY A 4 -8.50 -5.05 5.14
CA GLY A 4 -9.09 -3.93 5.86
C GLY A 4 -9.57 -2.80 4.93
N GLY A 5 -9.93 -1.65 5.50
CA GLY A 5 -10.48 -0.52 4.74
C GLY A 5 -9.61 -0.05 3.56
N GLY A 6 -8.30 0.12 3.80
CA GLY A 6 -7.34 0.48 2.73
C GLY A 6 -7.23 -0.61 1.65
N GLY A 7 -7.19 -1.88 2.05
CA GLY A 7 -7.18 -3.01 1.13
C GLY A 7 -8.43 -3.07 0.25
N ALA A 8 -9.60 -2.79 0.83
CA ALA A 8 -10.86 -2.73 0.09
C ALA A 8 -10.88 -1.57 -0.94
N ALA A 9 -10.37 -0.39 -0.58
CA ALA A 9 -10.27 0.73 -1.50
C ALA A 9 -9.31 0.44 -2.67
N VAL A 10 -8.18 -0.19 -2.40
CA VAL A 10 -7.21 -0.57 -3.45
C VAL A 10 -7.75 -1.69 -4.33
N ALA A 11 -8.41 -2.70 -3.76
CA ALA A 11 -9.04 -3.76 -4.54
C ALA A 11 -10.05 -3.18 -5.54
N TYR A 12 -10.90 -2.25 -5.07
CA TYR A 12 -11.82 -1.52 -5.93
C TYR A 12 -11.09 -0.77 -7.05
N ALA A 13 -10.05 0.00 -6.71
CA ALA A 13 -9.31 0.80 -7.67
C ALA A 13 -8.63 -0.06 -8.75
N LEU A 14 -7.97 -1.15 -8.37
CA LEU A 14 -7.31 -2.08 -9.29
C LEU A 14 -8.31 -2.73 -10.25
N LEU A 15 -9.48 -3.14 -9.75
CA LEU A 15 -10.53 -3.73 -10.58
C LEU A 15 -11.13 -2.74 -11.57
N ASN A 16 -11.27 -1.48 -11.15
CA ASN A 16 -11.71 -0.38 -12.02
C ASN A 16 -10.66 -0.03 -13.10
N LEU A 17 -9.38 -0.20 -12.78
CA LEU A 17 -8.27 -0.04 -13.74
C LEU A 17 -8.09 -1.23 -14.69
N GLY A 18 -8.90 -2.29 -14.54
CA GLY A 18 -8.90 -3.43 -15.45
C GLY A 18 -7.93 -4.55 -15.08
N VAL A 19 -7.52 -4.68 -13.80
CA VAL A 19 -6.75 -5.86 -13.39
C VAL A 19 -7.51 -7.14 -13.76
N GLU A 20 -6.83 -8.07 -14.42
CA GLU A 20 -7.43 -9.31 -14.91
C GLU A 20 -7.65 -10.32 -13.79
N ARG A 21 -6.71 -10.38 -12.83
CA ARG A 21 -6.77 -11.27 -11.67
C ARG A 21 -6.27 -10.56 -10.43
N LEU A 22 -7.10 -10.51 -9.39
CA LEU A 22 -6.77 -9.97 -8.08
C LEU A 22 -6.89 -11.07 -7.02
N THR A 23 -5.78 -11.38 -6.34
CA THR A 23 -5.82 -12.24 -5.15
C THR A 23 -5.67 -11.40 -3.89
N VAL A 24 -6.66 -11.47 -3.00
CA VAL A 24 -6.63 -10.85 -1.68
C VAL A 24 -6.16 -11.87 -0.67
N VAL A 25 -5.17 -11.52 0.14
CA VAL A 25 -4.68 -12.33 1.25
C VAL A 25 -4.69 -11.49 2.51
N ASP A 26 -5.19 -12.05 3.61
CA ASP A 26 -5.21 -11.44 4.93
C ASP A 26 -4.83 -12.50 5.98
N VAL A 27 -4.29 -12.06 7.12
CA VAL A 27 -3.98 -12.96 8.25
C VAL A 27 -5.24 -13.58 8.85
N GLU A 28 -6.40 -12.92 8.67
CA GLU A 28 -7.71 -13.48 8.94
C GLU A 28 -8.39 -13.87 7.61
N PRO A 29 -8.36 -15.17 7.20
CA PRO A 29 -8.81 -15.61 5.87
C PRO A 29 -10.24 -15.18 5.53
N ARG A 30 -11.13 -15.16 6.53
CA ARG A 30 -12.53 -14.73 6.38
C ARG A 30 -12.65 -13.29 5.87
N ARG A 31 -11.72 -12.39 6.20
CA ARG A 31 -11.72 -11.01 5.66
C ARG A 31 -11.40 -10.98 4.18
N ALA A 32 -10.40 -11.76 3.76
CA ALA A 32 -10.03 -11.89 2.36
C ALA A 32 -11.18 -12.47 1.53
N GLU A 33 -11.82 -13.54 2.03
CA GLU A 33 -13.01 -14.14 1.41
C GLU A 33 -14.18 -13.16 1.30
N SER A 34 -14.47 -12.43 2.38
CA SER A 34 -15.55 -11.44 2.40
C SER A 34 -15.29 -10.33 1.39
N LEU A 35 -14.07 -9.79 1.35
CA LEU A 35 -13.69 -8.78 0.38
C LEU A 35 -13.75 -9.31 -1.06
N ALA A 36 -13.25 -10.51 -1.31
CA ALA A 36 -13.29 -11.13 -2.63
C ALA A 36 -14.73 -11.30 -3.14
N ARG A 37 -15.63 -11.86 -2.31
CA ARG A 37 -17.06 -11.97 -2.65
C ARG A 37 -17.70 -10.61 -2.92
N LYS A 38 -17.41 -9.60 -2.10
CA LYS A 38 -17.95 -8.24 -2.27
C LYS A 38 -17.48 -7.61 -3.59
N MET A 39 -16.22 -7.79 -3.95
CA MET A 39 -15.67 -7.25 -5.19
C MET A 39 -16.18 -8.02 -6.41
N ASP A 40 -16.26 -9.35 -6.34
CA ASP A 40 -16.80 -10.18 -7.41
C ASP A 40 -18.27 -9.86 -7.68
N GLY A 41 -19.10 -9.72 -6.64
CA GLY A 41 -20.50 -9.30 -6.78
C GLY A 41 -20.68 -7.90 -7.39
N ARG A 42 -19.65 -7.04 -7.36
CA ARG A 42 -19.70 -5.69 -7.94
C ARG A 42 -19.15 -5.61 -9.36
N PHE A 43 -18.03 -6.30 -9.62
CA PHE A 43 -17.30 -6.19 -10.88
C PHE A 43 -17.53 -7.36 -11.83
N GLY A 44 -18.08 -8.48 -11.33
CA GLY A 44 -18.29 -9.71 -12.06
C GLY A 44 -17.01 -10.34 -12.63
N GLY A 45 -17.20 -11.43 -13.38
CA GLY A 45 -16.14 -12.04 -14.18
C GLY A 45 -15.15 -12.92 -13.42
N SER A 46 -15.41 -13.27 -12.15
CA SER A 46 -14.58 -14.21 -11.37
C SER A 46 -13.10 -13.80 -11.31
N ARG A 47 -12.85 -12.49 -11.34
CA ARG A 47 -11.49 -11.90 -11.35
C ARG A 47 -10.87 -11.78 -9.97
N VAL A 48 -11.65 -11.96 -8.90
CA VAL A 48 -11.21 -11.74 -7.51
C VAL A 48 -11.24 -13.04 -6.74
N HIS A 49 -10.11 -13.35 -6.09
CA HIS A 49 -9.95 -14.58 -5.31
C HIS A 49 -9.44 -14.24 -3.91
N ALA A 50 -9.86 -15.04 -2.93
CA ALA A 50 -9.19 -15.08 -1.65
C ALA A 50 -8.06 -16.11 -1.71
N GLY A 51 -6.89 -15.74 -1.19
CA GLY A 51 -5.75 -16.64 -1.01
C GLY A 51 -5.38 -16.77 0.47
N LEU A 52 -4.65 -17.83 0.79
CA LEU A 52 -4.14 -18.07 2.14
C LEU A 52 -2.72 -17.54 2.30
N THR A 53 -2.35 -17.24 3.54
CA THR A 53 -0.97 -16.85 3.88
C THR A 53 0.05 -17.96 3.61
N SER A 54 -0.38 -19.23 3.69
CA SER A 54 0.44 -20.40 3.31
C SER A 54 0.84 -20.40 1.83
N ASP A 55 0.05 -19.76 0.98
CA ASP A 55 0.21 -19.83 -0.48
C ASP A 55 0.99 -18.65 -1.05
N LEU A 56 1.46 -17.73 -0.19
CA LEU A 56 2.09 -16.47 -0.60
C LEU A 56 3.25 -16.68 -1.57
N ALA A 57 4.07 -17.71 -1.38
CA ALA A 57 5.17 -18.01 -2.29
C ALA A 57 4.67 -18.29 -3.72
N ALA A 58 3.63 -19.10 -3.87
CA ALA A 58 3.04 -19.42 -5.17
C ALA A 58 2.30 -18.22 -5.78
N LEU A 59 1.58 -17.45 -4.96
CA LEU A 59 0.82 -16.28 -5.41
C LEU A 59 1.73 -15.15 -5.88
N ILE A 60 2.73 -14.77 -5.07
CA ILE A 60 3.68 -13.70 -5.38
C ILE A 60 4.58 -14.08 -6.55
N SER A 61 4.99 -15.35 -6.64
CA SER A 61 5.82 -15.85 -7.75
C SER A 61 5.12 -15.84 -9.12
N ARG A 62 3.81 -15.64 -9.17
CA ARG A 62 3.01 -15.61 -10.41
C ARG A 62 2.36 -14.25 -10.71
N ALA A 63 2.32 -13.34 -9.73
CA ALA A 63 1.75 -12.02 -9.92
C ALA A 63 2.67 -11.09 -10.71
N ASP A 64 2.10 -10.10 -11.40
CA ASP A 64 2.84 -8.99 -12.01
C ASP A 64 3.19 -7.90 -10.99
N GLY A 65 2.45 -7.85 -9.88
CA GLY A 65 2.80 -6.97 -8.77
C GLY A 65 2.04 -7.23 -7.48
N VAL A 66 2.47 -6.54 -6.43
CA VAL A 66 2.01 -6.77 -5.05
C VAL A 66 1.71 -5.46 -4.35
N VAL A 67 0.58 -5.42 -3.65
CA VAL A 67 0.19 -4.30 -2.77
C VAL A 67 0.30 -4.73 -1.31
N ASN A 68 1.03 -3.98 -0.50
CA ASN A 68 0.91 -4.00 0.95
C ASN A 68 -0.15 -2.98 1.41
N ALA A 69 -1.27 -3.48 1.92
CA ALA A 69 -2.32 -2.70 2.58
C ALA A 69 -2.45 -3.10 4.07
N THR A 70 -1.41 -3.70 4.64
CA THR A 70 -1.30 -4.00 6.09
C THR A 70 -0.50 -2.90 6.78
N PRO A 71 -0.57 -2.78 8.12
CA PRO A 71 0.28 -1.84 8.84
C PRO A 71 1.75 -2.30 8.94
N ILE A 72 2.09 -3.53 8.54
CA ILE A 72 3.45 -4.08 8.67
C ILE A 72 4.41 -3.31 7.76
N GLY A 73 5.41 -2.67 8.37
CA GLY A 73 6.34 -1.72 7.75
C GLY A 73 6.28 -0.33 8.39
N MET A 74 5.24 -0.03 9.17
CA MET A 74 5.15 1.20 9.97
C MET A 74 6.11 1.16 11.16
N ALA A 75 6.47 2.32 11.73
CA ALA A 75 7.29 2.39 12.93
C ALA A 75 6.69 1.62 14.13
N ALA A 76 5.36 1.67 14.29
CA ALA A 76 4.64 0.93 15.33
C ALA A 76 4.48 -0.57 15.02
N HIS A 77 4.72 -0.99 13.78
CA HIS A 77 4.56 -2.36 13.30
C HIS A 77 5.74 -2.73 12.39
N PRO A 78 6.97 -2.80 12.94
CA PRO A 78 8.18 -3.00 12.15
C PRO A 78 8.18 -4.37 11.47
N GLY A 79 8.87 -4.46 10.32
CA GLY A 79 9.05 -5.72 9.61
C GLY A 79 8.62 -5.64 8.15
N VAL A 80 8.28 -6.80 7.58
CA VAL A 80 7.80 -6.95 6.20
C VAL A 80 6.59 -7.90 6.21
N PRO A 81 5.55 -7.64 5.40
CA PRO A 81 4.34 -8.47 5.39
C PRO A 81 4.56 -9.87 4.79
N PHE A 82 5.66 -10.07 4.07
CA PHE A 82 6.13 -11.34 3.52
C PHE A 82 7.63 -11.24 3.24
N SER A 83 8.30 -12.38 3.00
CA SER A 83 9.72 -12.40 2.65
C SER A 83 9.95 -11.74 1.27
N PRO A 84 10.76 -10.66 1.17
CA PRO A 84 11.04 -10.04 -0.13
C PRO A 84 11.69 -10.98 -1.14
N ARG A 85 12.31 -12.08 -0.69
CA ARG A 85 12.88 -13.13 -1.56
C ARG A 85 11.86 -13.83 -2.46
N LEU A 86 10.56 -13.67 -2.18
CA LEU A 86 9.49 -14.19 -3.03
C LEU A 86 9.27 -13.35 -4.30
N LEU A 87 9.79 -12.12 -4.33
CA LEU A 87 9.68 -11.23 -5.47
C LEU A 87 10.65 -11.62 -6.59
N ARG A 88 10.29 -11.23 -7.81
CA ARG A 88 11.10 -11.35 -9.03
C ARG A 88 11.32 -9.97 -9.62
N SER A 89 12.47 -9.81 -10.30
CA SER A 89 12.75 -8.62 -11.10
C SER A 89 11.63 -8.33 -12.11
N GLY A 90 11.35 -7.06 -12.36
CA GLY A 90 10.30 -6.61 -13.28
C GLY A 90 8.89 -6.51 -12.68
N GLN A 91 8.63 -7.13 -11.52
CA GLN A 91 7.39 -6.90 -10.79
C GLN A 91 7.27 -5.46 -10.31
N TRP A 92 6.05 -4.99 -10.09
CA TRP A 92 5.81 -3.75 -9.33
C TRP A 92 5.40 -4.07 -7.89
N VAL A 93 5.84 -3.25 -6.94
CA VAL A 93 5.48 -3.37 -5.53
C VAL A 93 5.03 -2.01 -5.03
N THR A 94 3.84 -1.93 -4.45
CA THR A 94 3.37 -0.72 -3.78
C THR A 94 3.04 -0.99 -2.32
N ASP A 95 3.33 0.00 -1.49
CA ASP A 95 3.00 0.01 -0.07
C ASP A 95 2.08 1.18 0.21
N LEU A 96 0.99 0.96 0.96
CA LEU A 96 0.08 2.03 1.38
C LEU A 96 0.70 2.88 2.49
N ILE A 97 1.78 2.38 3.11
CA ILE A 97 2.53 3.10 4.10
C ILE A 97 3.29 4.25 3.44
N TYR A 98 3.15 5.44 4.02
CA TYR A 98 3.83 6.67 3.60
C TYR A 98 4.76 7.25 4.69
N ALA A 99 4.76 6.64 5.88
CA ALA A 99 5.63 6.98 6.99
C ALA A 99 6.11 5.67 7.66
N PRO A 100 7.34 5.21 7.39
CA PRO A 100 8.39 5.89 6.61
C PRO A 100 8.06 6.00 5.10
N ALA A 101 8.72 6.95 4.42
CA ALA A 101 8.54 7.15 2.97
C ALA A 101 9.06 5.97 2.14
N GLU A 102 10.07 5.27 2.65
CA GLU A 102 10.56 4.00 2.11
C GLU A 102 10.46 2.94 3.21
N THR A 103 9.57 1.96 3.03
CA THR A 103 9.48 0.82 3.95
C THR A 103 10.55 -0.21 3.62
N ARG A 104 10.86 -1.12 4.56
CA ARG A 104 11.78 -2.23 4.31
C ARG A 104 11.34 -3.09 3.12
N LEU A 105 10.04 -3.24 2.90
CA LEU A 105 9.52 -3.96 1.73
C LEU A 105 9.92 -3.25 0.44
N LEU A 106 9.69 -1.95 0.34
CA LEU A 106 10.02 -1.18 -0.86
C LEU A 106 11.53 -1.13 -1.11
N HIS A 107 12.34 -0.94 -0.06
CA HIS A 107 13.80 -0.97 -0.16
C HIS A 107 14.32 -2.29 -0.74
N GLU A 108 13.88 -3.42 -0.16
CA GLU A 108 14.32 -4.74 -0.61
C GLU A 108 13.76 -5.11 -2.00
N ALA A 109 12.53 -4.69 -2.32
CA ALA A 109 11.96 -4.85 -3.66
C ALA A 109 12.76 -4.06 -4.72
N GLY A 110 13.17 -2.83 -4.41
CA GLY A 110 14.00 -2.00 -5.28
C GLY A 110 15.35 -2.65 -5.59
N LYS A 111 16.01 -3.23 -4.58
CA LYS A 111 17.26 -4.00 -4.77
C LYS A 111 17.11 -5.20 -5.69
N LEU A 112 15.92 -5.80 -5.75
CA LEU A 112 15.59 -6.93 -6.63
C LEU A 112 15.21 -6.50 -8.06
N GLY A 113 15.21 -5.21 -8.37
CA GLY A 113 14.81 -4.68 -9.68
C GLY A 113 13.30 -4.55 -9.85
N CYS A 114 12.53 -4.52 -8.75
CA CYS A 114 11.10 -4.21 -8.82
C CYS A 114 10.88 -2.70 -8.97
N ARG A 115 9.81 -2.30 -9.67
CA ARG A 115 9.33 -0.91 -9.67
C ARG A 115 8.56 -0.65 -8.38
N THR A 116 8.91 0.37 -7.63
CA THR A 116 8.34 0.63 -6.30
C THR A 116 7.55 1.93 -6.23
N ILE A 117 6.43 1.93 -5.49
CA ILE A 117 5.60 3.12 -5.24
C ILE A 117 5.16 3.13 -3.77
N ASN A 118 5.41 4.23 -3.06
CA ASN A 118 4.97 4.39 -1.67
C ASN A 118 3.54 4.96 -1.55
N GLY A 119 3.03 5.04 -0.32
CA GLY A 119 1.66 5.47 -0.04
C GLY A 119 1.42 6.98 -0.15
N GLY A 120 2.48 7.78 -0.35
CA GLY A 120 2.40 9.24 -0.30
C GLY A 120 1.48 9.81 -1.38
N GLY A 121 1.53 9.26 -2.59
CA GLY A 121 0.62 9.63 -3.67
C GLY A 121 -0.84 9.36 -3.29
N MET A 122 -1.14 8.15 -2.79
CA MET A 122 -2.50 7.80 -2.35
C MET A 122 -3.01 8.78 -1.30
N LEU A 123 -2.23 9.05 -0.25
CA LEU A 123 -2.58 9.99 0.83
C LEU A 123 -2.94 11.38 0.28
N VAL A 124 -2.14 11.91 -0.65
CA VAL A 124 -2.31 13.25 -1.20
C VAL A 124 -3.50 13.32 -2.15
N HIS A 125 -3.64 12.36 -3.06
CA HIS A 125 -4.72 12.37 -4.04
C HIS A 125 -6.09 12.19 -3.37
N GLN A 126 -6.20 11.34 -2.33
CA GLN A 126 -7.47 11.26 -1.58
C GLN A 126 -7.81 12.58 -0.87
N ALA A 127 -6.81 13.32 -0.38
CA ALA A 127 -7.02 14.58 0.31
C ALA A 127 -7.42 15.70 -0.67
N ALA A 128 -6.84 15.70 -1.87
CA ALA A 128 -7.21 16.60 -2.95
C ALA A 128 -8.68 16.37 -3.40
N GLU A 129 -9.09 15.11 -3.54
CA GLU A 129 -10.49 14.78 -3.87
C GLU A 129 -11.45 15.12 -2.74
N ALA A 130 -11.11 14.84 -1.48
CA ALA A 130 -11.91 15.24 -0.33
C ALA A 130 -12.07 16.77 -0.26
N PHE A 131 -10.98 17.52 -0.47
CA PHE A 131 -11.01 18.98 -0.53
C PHE A 131 -11.97 19.49 -1.61
N ARG A 132 -11.92 18.88 -2.81
CA ARG A 132 -12.86 19.19 -3.90
C ARG A 132 -14.30 18.90 -3.52
N HIS A 133 -14.57 17.78 -2.86
CA HIS A 133 -15.92 17.43 -2.41
C HIS A 133 -16.48 18.38 -1.35
N PHE A 134 -15.64 18.86 -0.43
CA PHE A 134 -16.09 19.77 0.63
C PHE A 134 -16.22 21.22 0.17
N THR A 135 -15.36 21.67 -0.73
CA THR A 135 -15.24 23.10 -1.07
C THR A 135 -15.77 23.43 -2.47
N GLY A 136 -15.95 22.43 -3.33
CA GLY A 136 -16.17 22.61 -4.77
C GLY A 136 -14.92 23.03 -5.55
N ILE A 137 -13.79 23.31 -4.88
CA ILE A 137 -12.56 23.81 -5.49
C ILE A 137 -11.62 22.64 -5.80
N ARG A 138 -11.12 22.57 -7.04
CA ARG A 138 -10.11 21.58 -7.41
C ARG A 138 -8.76 21.97 -6.80
N ALA A 139 -8.24 21.12 -5.91
CA ALA A 139 -6.90 21.29 -5.36
C ALA A 139 -5.82 20.95 -6.40
N ASP A 140 -4.67 21.60 -6.26
CA ASP A 140 -3.45 21.27 -7.01
C ASP A 140 -2.73 20.11 -6.31
N ALA A 141 -3.03 18.89 -6.77
CA ALA A 141 -2.50 17.67 -6.17
C ALA A 141 -0.97 17.55 -6.31
N GLU A 142 -0.39 18.07 -7.39
CA GLU A 142 1.06 18.05 -7.61
C GLU A 142 1.77 18.92 -6.58
N ARG A 143 1.26 20.14 -6.36
CA ARG A 143 1.78 21.02 -5.31
C ARG A 143 1.62 20.43 -3.92
N MET A 144 0.48 19.78 -3.65
CA MET A 144 0.27 19.08 -2.38
C MET A 144 1.28 17.94 -2.19
N LEU A 145 1.55 17.17 -3.25
CA LEU A 145 2.49 16.04 -3.20
C LEU A 145 3.92 16.52 -3.01
N ALA A 146 4.35 17.52 -3.78
CA ALA A 146 5.67 18.13 -3.63
C ALA A 146 5.88 18.66 -2.19
N HIS A 147 4.86 19.33 -1.63
CA HIS A 147 4.91 19.82 -0.26
C HIS A 147 4.99 18.67 0.76
N PHE A 148 4.17 17.62 0.60
CA PHE A 148 4.21 16.44 1.46
C PHE A 148 5.59 15.78 1.45
N LEU A 149 6.16 15.52 0.27
CA LEU A 149 7.48 14.91 0.12
C LEU A 149 8.60 15.77 0.74
N SER A 150 8.51 17.10 0.60
CA SER A 150 9.50 18.02 1.21
C SER A 150 9.57 17.91 2.75
N ARG A 151 8.46 17.50 3.38
CA ARG A 151 8.35 17.38 4.84
C ARG A 151 8.65 15.98 5.36
N THR A 152 8.51 14.95 4.52
CA THR A 152 8.77 13.55 4.91
C THR A 152 10.16 13.06 4.51
N ALA A 153 10.81 13.71 3.54
CA ALA A 153 12.20 13.43 3.15
C ALA A 153 13.24 13.95 4.15
N ARG A 154 12.87 14.86 5.06
CA ARG A 154 13.77 15.31 6.14
C ARG A 154 13.68 14.31 7.30
N PRO A 155 14.79 13.66 7.72
CA PRO A 155 14.78 12.99 9.01
C PRO A 155 14.41 14.03 10.05
N ARG A 156 13.34 13.78 10.81
CA ARG A 156 13.08 14.56 12.02
C ARG A 156 14.33 14.38 12.89
N ALA A 157 15.19 15.39 12.93
CA ALA A 157 16.12 15.54 14.03
C ALA A 157 15.23 15.56 15.27
N LEU A 158 15.24 14.47 16.04
CA LEU A 158 14.72 14.48 17.38
C LEU A 158 15.55 15.55 18.09
N SER A 159 14.96 16.73 18.30
CA SER A 159 15.46 17.68 19.27
C SER A 159 15.29 17.01 20.63
N LEU A 160 16.27 16.20 21.01
CA LEU A 160 16.56 15.92 22.40
C LEU A 160 17.01 17.26 22.98
N SER A 161 16.06 18.05 23.47
CA SER A 161 16.32 19.02 24.53
C SER A 161 16.67 18.23 25.79
N ALA A 162 17.90 17.70 25.78
CA ALA A 162 18.64 17.45 26.99
C ALA A 162 19.05 18.82 27.53
N ASP A 163 18.22 19.40 28.37
CA ASP A 163 18.73 20.29 29.41
C ASP A 163 17.98 20.00 30.71
N GLY A 164 18.35 18.86 31.30
CA GLY A 164 18.41 18.78 32.74
C GLY A 164 19.71 19.42 33.17
N ARG A 165 19.63 20.58 33.84
CA ARG A 165 20.63 21.00 34.82
C ARG A 165 20.08 22.07 35.78
N ARG A 166 20.01 21.62 37.04
CA ARG A 166 19.93 22.34 38.34
C ARG A 166 18.55 22.73 38.82
#